data_AF-A0A1J4J730-F1
#
_entry.id   AF-A0A1J4J730-F1
#
_cell.length_a   1.000
_cell.length_b   1.000
_cell.length_c   1.000
_cell.angle_alpha   90.00
_cell.angle_beta   90.00
_cell.angle_gamma   90.00
#
_symmetry.space_group_name_H-M   'P 1'
#
loop_
_entity.id
_entity.type
_entity.pdbx_description
1 polymer ?
#
loop_
_entity_poly.entity_id
_entity_poly.type
_entity_poly.pdbx_seq_one_letter_code
_entity_poly.pdbx_strand_id
1 'polypeptide(L)'
;MSHKKSQMIQGLLEIDKLFKEGKLQEVSVELDRYDWHSCSRFYSLYARVKYIRSVVFRRKSDLHQLWFQESTICLSPNYLPYIPDTFFDEWLNSFYDVSKETHERWIPQNTKLNVQDYKHPEATFLKVDGSFLKRFVFESEPIEVEVRMSSTLPKAIPDATVAVQIKDTNNNTKLYTIAKHQSITPNKTLIFKSAIQPEANVTNLKLTDVVLIINGVLLIFQAQSNSEIHIEPRDSGCSLTANLPPTGFVDVPAPIHLKFTTSEAAGYSVILSVFCQNAIVAPVPEMTGDMKNIKIDVDEPYREYNITFYVFSSLPNEINIQLKWHVQKDGKSGRIVKQELPLEFQLPFLVETEIYNETRTLVPQGTPLLTESSYSILTKFSVNSSWPVSIESFEIIPTTENINFHKSIIRLPIALEPNDEFSALTRFSTGSKEEKTSLGKLQIRYFMNSAVYEGSHVYSYILPATDSHQIAIDTLKLRVKFDFPPRGSQFEMCELCIHVTNVSYTPIEIVLYTRDTSVFFMAGTLNTQIGLFPNDPIELPLKFFPLAHGSLTFPEISINSAQNFNHCYWKASPTIFISYPAAS
;
A
#
# COMPACT_ATOMS: atom_id res chain seq x y z
N MET A 1 -11.30 -40.16 -32.90
CA MET A 1 -11.33 -40.79 -31.56
C MET A 1 -11.56 -42.32 -31.56
N SER A 2 -11.98 -42.98 -32.66
CA SER A 2 -12.36 -44.41 -32.64
C SER A 2 -11.19 -45.41 -32.67
N HIS A 3 -10.05 -45.08 -33.29
CA HIS A 3 -8.96 -46.05 -33.48
C HIS A 3 -8.16 -46.36 -32.19
N LYS A 4 -7.76 -45.33 -31.44
CA LYS A 4 -7.04 -45.50 -30.15
C LYS A 4 -7.85 -46.28 -29.11
N LYS A 5 -9.16 -46.03 -29.04
CA LYS A 5 -10.07 -46.77 -28.14
C LYS A 5 -10.17 -48.25 -28.51
N SER A 6 -10.22 -48.56 -29.81
CA SER A 6 -10.23 -49.94 -30.30
C SER A 6 -8.93 -50.69 -29.95
N GLN A 7 -7.78 -50.02 -30.13
CA GLN A 7 -6.47 -50.57 -29.76
C GLN A 7 -6.35 -50.84 -28.25
N MET A 8 -6.85 -49.94 -27.41
CA MET A 8 -6.84 -50.13 -25.94
C MET A 8 -7.75 -51.26 -25.47
N ILE A 9 -8.92 -51.44 -26.11
CA ILE A 9 -9.83 -52.56 -25.79
C ILE A 9 -9.18 -53.90 -26.20
N GLN A 10 -8.57 -53.96 -27.38
CA GLN A 10 -7.83 -55.15 -27.82
C GLN A 10 -6.66 -55.47 -26.87
N GLY A 11 -5.86 -54.46 -26.50
CA GLY A 11 -4.78 -54.62 -25.52
C GLY A 11 -5.29 -55.12 -24.17
N LEU A 12 -6.43 -54.61 -23.68
CA LEU A 12 -7.02 -55.09 -22.42
C LEU A 12 -7.50 -56.54 -22.50
N LEU A 13 -8.08 -56.97 -23.63
CA LEU A 13 -8.49 -58.36 -23.83
C LEU A 13 -7.30 -59.32 -23.82
N GLU A 14 -6.18 -58.92 -24.41
CA GLU A 14 -4.92 -59.67 -24.37
C GLU A 14 -4.34 -59.73 -22.96
N ILE A 15 -4.30 -58.60 -22.26
CA ILE A 15 -3.90 -58.51 -20.84
C ILE A 15 -4.76 -59.43 -19.98
N ASP A 16 -6.09 -59.39 -20.13
CA ASP A 16 -7.02 -60.22 -19.35
C ASP A 16 -6.82 -61.72 -19.63
N LYS A 17 -6.54 -62.09 -20.88
CA LYS A 17 -6.22 -63.47 -21.26
C LYS A 17 -4.94 -63.93 -20.55
N LEU A 18 -3.85 -63.18 -20.67
CA LEU A 18 -2.57 -63.48 -20.03
C LEU A 18 -2.68 -63.52 -18.50
N PHE A 19 -3.49 -62.63 -17.93
CA PHE A 19 -3.75 -62.58 -16.50
C PHE A 19 -4.50 -63.82 -16.00
N LYS A 20 -5.51 -64.29 -16.73
CA LYS A 20 -6.23 -65.54 -16.42
C LYS A 20 -5.34 -66.78 -16.58
N GLU A 21 -4.38 -66.75 -17.51
CA GLU A 21 -3.38 -67.80 -17.71
C GLU A 21 -2.25 -67.76 -16.65
N GLY A 22 -2.24 -66.77 -15.75
CA GLY A 22 -1.22 -66.64 -14.69
C GLY A 22 0.14 -66.13 -15.17
N LYS A 23 0.24 -65.63 -16.41
CA LYS A 23 1.49 -65.16 -17.03
C LYS A 23 1.84 -63.73 -16.63
N LEU A 24 2.07 -63.50 -15.34
CA LEU A 24 2.17 -62.16 -14.75
C LEU A 24 3.32 -61.30 -15.31
N GLN A 25 4.41 -61.92 -15.75
CA GLN A 25 5.53 -61.18 -16.36
C GLN A 25 5.16 -60.62 -17.74
N GLU A 26 4.44 -61.39 -18.56
CA GLU A 26 3.93 -60.96 -19.87
C GLU A 26 2.84 -59.89 -19.69
N VAL A 27 1.97 -60.05 -18.68
CA VAL A 27 0.98 -59.03 -18.29
C VAL A 27 1.65 -57.70 -17.96
N SER A 28 2.75 -57.70 -17.21
CA SER A 28 3.50 -56.49 -16.87
C SER A 28 4.01 -55.78 -18.13
N VAL A 29 4.61 -56.52 -19.06
CA VAL A 29 5.12 -55.97 -20.34
C VAL A 29 3.98 -55.36 -21.16
N GLU A 30 2.84 -56.03 -21.23
CA GLU A 30 1.70 -55.56 -22.02
C GLU A 30 1.02 -54.33 -21.40
N LEU A 31 0.94 -54.27 -20.06
CA LEU A 31 0.40 -53.12 -19.33
C LEU A 31 1.20 -51.83 -19.55
N ASP A 32 2.50 -51.92 -19.83
CA ASP A 32 3.40 -50.77 -20.01
C ASP A 32 3.41 -50.23 -21.46
N ARG A 33 2.85 -50.97 -22.41
CA ARG A 33 2.77 -50.56 -23.83
C ARG A 33 1.75 -49.45 -24.10
N TYR A 34 0.84 -49.18 -23.16
CA TYR A 34 -0.29 -48.28 -23.37
C TYR A 34 -0.38 -47.20 -22.28
N ASP A 35 -0.77 -45.98 -22.68
CA ASP A 35 -1.09 -44.89 -21.75
C ASP A 35 -2.54 -44.99 -21.25
N TRP A 36 -2.71 -45.76 -20.18
CA TRP A 36 -4.02 -46.01 -19.57
C TRP A 36 -4.62 -44.78 -18.87
N HIS A 37 -3.86 -43.69 -18.62
CA HIS A 37 -4.42 -42.49 -17.99
C HIS A 37 -5.50 -41.82 -18.84
N SER A 38 -5.38 -41.94 -20.16
CA SER A 38 -6.41 -41.52 -21.12
C SER A 38 -7.76 -42.23 -20.94
N CYS A 39 -7.80 -43.36 -20.21
CA CYS A 39 -9.00 -44.13 -19.88
C CYS A 39 -9.60 -43.81 -18.50
N SER A 40 -9.04 -42.87 -17.73
CA SER A 40 -9.53 -42.50 -16.37
C SER A 40 -11.03 -42.21 -16.31
N ARG A 41 -11.62 -41.66 -17.38
CA ARG A 41 -13.06 -41.37 -17.52
C ARG A 41 -13.95 -42.60 -17.78
N PHE A 42 -13.36 -43.76 -18.07
CA PHE A 42 -14.06 -45.03 -18.27
C PHE A 42 -13.85 -45.91 -17.04
N TYR A 43 -14.64 -45.69 -15.99
CA TYR A 43 -14.37 -46.24 -14.66
C TYR A 43 -14.21 -47.76 -14.63
N SER A 44 -15.04 -48.52 -15.36
CA SER A 44 -14.92 -49.98 -15.42
C SER A 44 -13.60 -50.48 -16.03
N LEU A 45 -13.18 -49.88 -17.15
CA LEU A 45 -11.94 -50.26 -17.84
C LEU A 45 -10.71 -49.87 -17.02
N TYR A 46 -10.70 -48.66 -16.48
CA TYR A 46 -9.59 -48.16 -15.68
C TYR A 46 -9.46 -48.94 -14.36
N ALA A 47 -10.58 -49.19 -13.67
CA ALA A 47 -10.60 -50.04 -12.47
C ALA A 47 -10.01 -51.42 -12.73
N ARG A 48 -10.36 -52.05 -13.86
CA ARG A 48 -9.84 -53.37 -14.24
C ARG A 48 -8.32 -53.36 -14.44
N VAL A 49 -7.80 -52.36 -15.16
CA VAL A 49 -6.35 -52.20 -15.38
C VAL A 49 -5.61 -51.99 -14.06
N LYS A 50 -6.12 -51.12 -13.19
CA LYS A 50 -5.56 -50.83 -11.86
C LYS A 50 -5.58 -52.07 -10.96
N TYR A 51 -6.65 -52.85 -11.02
CA TYR A 51 -6.76 -54.11 -10.28
C TYR A 51 -5.69 -55.11 -10.73
N ILE A 52 -5.54 -55.33 -12.04
CA ILE A 52 -4.53 -56.24 -12.58
C ILE A 52 -3.11 -55.78 -12.20
N ARG A 53 -2.82 -54.47 -12.31
CA ARG A 53 -1.54 -53.88 -11.89
C ARG A 53 -1.26 -54.11 -10.41
N SER A 54 -2.24 -53.87 -9.54
CA SER A 54 -2.12 -54.16 -8.11
C SER A 54 -1.77 -55.64 -7.87
N VAL A 55 -2.47 -56.58 -8.51
CA VAL A 55 -2.20 -58.01 -8.35
C VAL A 55 -0.79 -58.39 -8.83
N VAL A 56 -0.33 -57.83 -9.95
CA VAL A 56 1.03 -58.03 -10.48
C VAL A 56 2.07 -57.49 -9.50
N PHE A 57 1.89 -56.27 -8.98
CA PHE A 57 2.81 -55.65 -8.03
C PHE A 57 2.83 -56.38 -6.68
N ARG A 58 1.69 -56.91 -6.21
CA ARG A 58 1.65 -57.71 -4.98
C ARG A 58 2.56 -58.94 -5.06
N ARG A 59 2.76 -59.50 -6.26
CA ARG A 59 3.60 -60.68 -6.49
C ARG A 59 5.10 -60.35 -6.58
N LYS A 60 5.48 -59.07 -6.61
CA LYS A 60 6.86 -58.58 -6.63
C LYS A 60 7.17 -57.91 -5.28
N SER A 61 8.04 -58.53 -4.47
CA SER A 61 8.29 -58.19 -3.06
C SER A 61 8.99 -56.84 -2.83
N ASP A 62 9.44 -56.16 -3.87
CA ASP A 62 10.13 -54.86 -3.83
C ASP A 62 9.21 -53.68 -4.19
N LEU A 63 7.98 -53.93 -4.63
CA LEU A 63 7.08 -52.90 -5.19
C LEU A 63 5.92 -52.52 -4.27
N HIS A 64 6.11 -52.56 -2.94
CA HIS A 64 5.05 -52.27 -1.95
C HIS A 64 4.38 -50.91 -2.13
N GLN A 65 5.15 -49.85 -2.42
CA GLN A 65 4.60 -48.51 -2.64
C GLN A 65 3.71 -48.46 -3.90
N LEU A 66 4.14 -49.08 -5.00
CA LEU A 66 3.39 -49.13 -6.25
C LEU A 66 2.13 -50.00 -6.11
N TRP A 67 2.24 -51.14 -5.43
CA TRP A 67 1.08 -51.96 -5.07
C TRP A 67 0.07 -51.17 -4.25
N PHE A 68 0.53 -50.49 -3.19
CA PHE A 68 -0.34 -49.71 -2.32
C PHE A 68 -1.04 -48.61 -3.12
N GLN A 69 -0.27 -47.88 -3.93
CA GLN A 69 -0.79 -46.86 -4.83
C GLN A 69 -1.89 -47.40 -5.75
N GLU A 70 -1.62 -48.42 -6.57
CA GLU A 70 -2.63 -48.93 -7.52
C GLU A 70 -3.87 -49.48 -6.79
N SER A 71 -3.68 -50.12 -5.64
CA SER A 71 -4.77 -50.64 -4.81
C SER A 71 -5.64 -49.52 -4.23
N THR A 72 -5.03 -48.41 -3.79
CA THR A 72 -5.79 -47.27 -3.26
C THR A 72 -6.70 -46.62 -4.30
N ILE A 73 -6.30 -46.61 -5.59
CA ILE A 73 -7.18 -46.18 -6.67
C ILE A 73 -8.37 -47.14 -6.79
N CYS A 74 -8.11 -48.45 -6.90
CA CYS A 74 -9.16 -49.46 -7.05
C CYS A 74 -10.22 -49.37 -5.95
N LEU A 75 -9.80 -49.05 -4.72
CA LEU A 75 -10.68 -48.96 -3.56
C LEU A 75 -11.45 -47.64 -3.45
N SER A 76 -11.17 -46.65 -4.31
CA SER A 76 -11.95 -45.40 -4.34
C SER A 76 -13.43 -45.63 -4.68
N PRO A 77 -14.34 -44.74 -4.25
CA PRO A 77 -15.77 -44.86 -4.51
C PRO A 77 -16.15 -45.07 -5.98
N ASN A 78 -15.38 -44.47 -6.91
CA ASN A 78 -15.68 -44.49 -8.35
C ASN A 78 -15.31 -45.83 -9.00
N TYR A 79 -14.31 -46.53 -8.47
CA TYR A 79 -13.77 -47.77 -9.06
C TYR A 79 -14.19 -49.02 -8.31
N LEU A 80 -14.53 -48.91 -7.02
CA LEU A 80 -14.94 -50.00 -6.15
C LEU A 80 -16.07 -50.88 -6.75
N PRO A 81 -17.11 -50.34 -7.42
CA PRO A 81 -18.17 -51.18 -8.00
C PRO A 81 -17.73 -52.08 -9.17
N TYR A 82 -16.52 -51.88 -9.71
CA TYR A 82 -16.04 -52.56 -10.92
C TYR A 82 -14.90 -53.55 -10.65
N ILE A 83 -14.54 -53.77 -9.39
CA ILE A 83 -13.51 -54.73 -8.97
C ILE A 83 -14.16 -55.89 -8.19
N PRO A 84 -13.49 -57.04 -8.04
CA PRO A 84 -14.04 -58.17 -7.29
C PRO A 84 -14.33 -57.80 -5.82
N ASP A 85 -15.45 -58.27 -5.28
CA ASP A 85 -15.86 -58.02 -3.89
C ASP A 85 -14.83 -58.52 -2.85
N THR A 86 -14.03 -59.52 -3.21
CA THR A 86 -12.96 -60.08 -2.35
C THR A 86 -11.71 -59.20 -2.29
N PHE A 87 -11.55 -58.26 -3.21
CA PHE A 87 -10.30 -57.50 -3.35
C PHE A 87 -9.97 -56.67 -2.11
N PHE A 88 -10.97 -56.10 -1.45
CA PHE A 88 -10.73 -55.36 -0.20
C PHE A 88 -10.20 -56.26 0.92
N ASP A 89 -10.75 -57.48 1.05
CA ASP A 89 -10.27 -58.43 2.06
C ASP A 89 -8.84 -58.87 1.74
N GLU A 90 -8.53 -59.13 0.47
CA GLU A 90 -7.18 -59.45 0.02
C GLU A 90 -6.17 -58.32 0.29
N TRP A 91 -6.60 -57.08 0.05
CA TRP A 91 -5.80 -55.89 0.35
C TRP A 91 -5.57 -55.73 1.86
N LEU A 92 -6.62 -55.86 2.67
CA LEU A 92 -6.54 -55.75 4.13
C LEU A 92 -5.66 -56.85 4.72
N ASN A 93 -5.86 -58.10 4.28
CA ASN A 93 -5.07 -59.25 4.73
C ASN A 93 -3.59 -59.09 4.40
N SER A 94 -3.21 -58.34 3.36
CA SER A 94 -1.80 -58.08 3.03
C SER A 94 -1.03 -57.37 4.16
N PHE A 95 -1.71 -56.66 5.08
CA PHE A 95 -1.10 -56.07 6.27
C PHE A 95 -0.99 -57.05 7.45
N TYR A 96 -1.79 -58.12 7.47
CA TYR A 96 -1.89 -59.08 8.57
C TYR A 96 -1.30 -60.45 8.25
N ASP A 97 -1.17 -60.80 6.98
CA ASP A 97 -0.73 -62.09 6.50
C ASP A 97 0.74 -62.33 6.85
N VAL A 98 0.94 -63.42 7.60
CA VAL A 98 2.26 -63.99 7.89
C VAL A 98 2.40 -65.24 7.02
N SER A 99 3.49 -65.33 6.25
CA SER A 99 3.81 -66.54 5.47
C SER A 99 3.81 -67.77 6.39
N LYS A 100 3.05 -68.80 6.03
CA LYS A 100 2.98 -70.06 6.79
C LYS A 100 4.32 -70.81 6.81
N GLU A 101 5.17 -70.59 5.81
CA GLU A 101 6.41 -71.34 5.60
C GLU A 101 7.64 -70.64 6.20
N THR A 102 7.66 -69.31 6.22
CA THR A 102 8.84 -68.53 6.63
C THR A 102 8.62 -67.67 7.88
N HIS A 103 7.40 -67.58 8.40
CA HIS A 103 6.99 -66.63 9.44
C HIS A 103 7.29 -65.15 9.11
N GLU A 104 7.65 -64.85 7.86
CA GLU A 104 7.89 -63.49 7.38
C GLU A 104 6.58 -62.88 6.89
N ARG A 105 6.39 -61.60 7.19
CA ARG A 105 5.26 -60.82 6.68
C ARG A 105 5.54 -60.39 5.25
N TRP A 106 4.50 -60.35 4.42
CA TRP A 106 4.65 -59.84 3.06
C TRP A 106 5.08 -58.36 3.06
N ILE A 107 4.41 -57.51 3.86
CA ILE A 107 4.90 -56.15 4.14
C ILE A 107 5.67 -56.17 5.47
N PRO A 108 6.97 -55.82 5.47
CA PRO A 108 7.74 -55.71 6.69
C PRO A 108 7.16 -54.68 7.66
N GLN A 109 7.33 -54.91 8.98
CA GLN A 109 7.03 -53.88 9.97
C GLN A 109 7.84 -52.61 9.72
N ASN A 110 7.27 -51.46 10.07
CA ASN A 110 7.82 -50.12 9.87
C ASN A 110 7.96 -49.69 8.40
N THR A 111 7.41 -50.45 7.45
CA THR A 111 7.31 -50.00 6.05
C THR A 111 6.47 -48.73 5.99
N LYS A 112 6.99 -47.70 5.33
CA LYS A 112 6.33 -46.41 5.11
C LYS A 112 5.70 -46.39 3.73
N LEU A 113 4.40 -46.17 3.68
CA LEU A 113 3.62 -46.08 2.45
C LEU A 113 3.00 -44.68 2.33
N ASN A 114 3.43 -43.91 1.34
CA ASN A 114 2.95 -42.53 1.14
C ASN A 114 1.63 -42.55 0.38
N VAL A 115 0.62 -41.85 0.89
CA VAL A 115 -0.70 -41.76 0.24
C VAL A 115 -0.74 -40.62 -0.80
N GLN A 116 0.15 -39.63 -0.70
CA GLN A 116 0.05 -38.35 -1.44
C GLN A 116 0.93 -38.19 -2.68
N ASP A 117 1.70 -39.19 -3.12
CA ASP A 117 2.45 -39.14 -4.40
C ASP A 117 1.53 -39.19 -5.65
N TYR A 118 0.26 -38.82 -5.51
CA TYR A 118 -0.79 -38.91 -6.51
C TYR A 118 -1.06 -37.59 -7.22
N LYS A 119 -0.74 -37.53 -8.52
CA LYS A 119 -1.16 -36.46 -9.44
C LYS A 119 -2.67 -36.47 -9.76
N HIS A 120 -3.45 -37.39 -9.19
CA HIS A 120 -4.88 -37.54 -9.45
C HIS A 120 -5.66 -37.48 -8.12
N PRO A 121 -6.29 -36.34 -7.78
CA PRO A 121 -7.08 -36.16 -6.56
C PRO A 121 -8.44 -36.88 -6.59
N GLU A 122 -8.62 -37.85 -7.48
CA GLU A 122 -9.86 -38.61 -7.61
C GLU A 122 -10.05 -39.50 -6.37
N ALA A 123 -10.75 -38.93 -5.37
CA ALA A 123 -11.42 -39.59 -4.25
C ALA A 123 -10.72 -40.83 -3.67
N THR A 124 -9.66 -40.64 -2.89
CA THR A 124 -9.11 -41.73 -2.07
C THR A 124 -10.20 -42.35 -1.18
N PHE A 125 -10.13 -43.66 -0.96
CA PHE A 125 -11.09 -44.38 -0.09
C PHE A 125 -11.01 -43.96 1.38
N LEU A 126 -9.93 -43.28 1.75
CA LEU A 126 -9.69 -42.71 3.06
C LEU A 126 -9.17 -41.29 2.89
N LYS A 127 -9.88 -40.34 3.48
CA LYS A 127 -9.45 -38.94 3.63
C LYS A 127 -9.05 -38.72 5.07
N VAL A 128 -7.84 -38.25 5.27
CA VAL A 128 -7.27 -38.00 6.60
C VAL A 128 -6.74 -36.58 6.60
N ASP A 129 -7.17 -35.79 7.58
CA ASP A 129 -6.62 -34.46 7.83
C ASP A 129 -6.26 -34.33 9.31
N GLY A 130 -5.20 -33.58 9.59
CA GLY A 130 -4.67 -33.33 10.92
C GLY A 130 -4.43 -31.85 11.12
N SER A 131 -4.88 -31.31 12.24
CA SER A 131 -4.77 -29.87 12.52
C SER A 131 -4.59 -29.61 14.00
N PHE A 132 -3.95 -28.48 14.33
CA PHE A 132 -4.02 -27.93 15.68
C PHE A 132 -5.38 -27.24 15.88
N LEU A 133 -5.98 -27.41 17.06
CA LEU A 133 -7.26 -26.75 17.39
C LEU A 133 -7.10 -25.24 17.60
N LYS A 134 -5.92 -24.80 18.07
CA LYS A 134 -5.55 -23.40 18.22
C LYS A 134 -4.31 -23.09 17.38
N ARG A 135 -4.17 -21.83 16.95
CA ARG A 135 -2.94 -21.32 16.30
C ARG A 135 -1.90 -20.80 17.30
N PHE A 136 -2.34 -20.55 18.54
CA PHE A 136 -1.52 -20.01 19.63
C PHE A 136 -1.91 -20.70 20.94
N VAL A 137 -0.93 -21.00 21.77
CA VAL A 137 -1.10 -21.50 23.14
C VAL A 137 -0.04 -20.87 24.04
N PHE A 138 -0.33 -20.73 25.33
CA PHE A 138 0.71 -20.44 26.32
C PHE A 138 1.49 -21.70 26.68
N GLU A 139 2.73 -21.57 27.12
CA GLU A 139 3.60 -22.69 27.54
C GLU A 139 2.97 -23.57 28.64
N SER A 140 2.04 -23.04 29.44
CA SER A 140 1.28 -23.78 30.44
C SER A 140 0.04 -24.51 29.91
N GLU A 141 -0.41 -24.20 28.71
CA GLU A 141 -1.60 -24.81 28.11
C GLU A 141 -1.25 -26.08 27.33
N PRO A 142 -2.09 -27.14 27.40
CA PRO A 142 -1.92 -28.30 26.54
C PRO A 142 -2.15 -27.93 25.07
N ILE A 143 -1.30 -28.46 24.19
CA ILE A 143 -1.49 -28.31 22.74
C ILE A 143 -2.47 -29.37 22.28
N GLU A 144 -3.63 -28.96 21.79
CA GLU A 144 -4.64 -29.90 21.31
C GLU A 144 -4.51 -30.13 19.80
N VAL A 145 -4.39 -31.40 19.42
CA VAL A 145 -4.36 -31.86 18.03
C VAL A 145 -5.66 -32.61 17.73
N GLU A 146 -6.24 -32.33 16.57
CA GLU A 146 -7.40 -33.04 16.04
C GLU A 146 -7.04 -33.74 14.73
N VAL A 147 -7.37 -35.03 14.65
CA VAL A 147 -7.30 -35.82 13.41
C VAL A 147 -8.71 -36.18 12.99
N ARG A 148 -9.06 -35.80 11.76
CA ARG A 148 -10.33 -36.16 11.12
C ARG A 148 -10.09 -37.21 10.05
N MET A 149 -10.84 -38.28 10.11
CA MET A 149 -10.78 -39.37 9.13
C MET A 149 -12.16 -39.62 8.56
N SER A 150 -12.29 -39.55 7.24
CA SER A 150 -13.51 -39.90 6.53
C SER A 150 -13.21 -41.06 5.60
N SER A 151 -13.93 -42.17 5.78
CA SER A 151 -13.71 -43.39 5.01
C SER A 151 -14.92 -43.72 4.13
N THR A 152 -14.66 -44.25 2.93
CA THR A 152 -15.66 -44.88 2.06
C THR A 152 -15.37 -46.38 1.92
N LEU A 153 -14.75 -46.95 2.96
CA LEU A 153 -14.33 -48.34 2.98
C LEU A 153 -15.54 -49.27 2.84
N PRO A 154 -15.41 -50.42 2.12
CA PRO A 154 -16.46 -51.43 2.11
C PRO A 154 -16.59 -52.18 3.44
N LYS A 155 -15.49 -52.34 4.20
CA LYS A 155 -15.47 -53.01 5.51
C LYS A 155 -14.54 -52.28 6.49
N ALA A 156 -14.65 -52.60 7.77
CA ALA A 156 -13.83 -51.97 8.81
C ALA A 156 -12.37 -52.41 8.74
N ILE A 157 -11.45 -51.48 9.01
CA ILE A 157 -10.04 -51.80 9.28
C ILE A 157 -9.92 -51.96 10.80
N PRO A 158 -9.71 -53.18 11.33
CA PRO A 158 -9.54 -53.37 12.75
C PRO A 158 -8.17 -52.87 13.21
N ASP A 159 -8.03 -52.65 14.52
CA ASP A 159 -6.76 -52.51 15.22
C ASP A 159 -5.76 -51.46 14.65
N ALA A 160 -6.28 -50.34 14.16
CA ALA A 160 -5.46 -49.26 13.64
C ALA A 160 -5.04 -48.27 14.74
N THR A 161 -3.81 -47.77 14.68
CA THR A 161 -3.35 -46.68 15.56
C THR A 161 -3.20 -45.40 14.76
N VAL A 162 -3.77 -44.31 15.25
CA VAL A 162 -3.69 -42.98 14.64
C VAL A 162 -2.62 -42.18 15.38
N ALA A 163 -1.67 -41.65 14.63
CA ALA A 163 -0.60 -40.80 15.13
C ALA A 163 -0.40 -39.57 14.23
N VAL A 164 0.33 -38.58 14.73
CA VAL A 164 0.72 -37.39 13.97
C VAL A 164 2.22 -37.20 14.09
N GLN A 165 2.83 -36.77 13.00
CA GLN A 165 4.23 -36.39 12.95
C GLN A 165 4.32 -34.88 13.08
N ILE A 166 5.03 -34.43 14.11
CA ILE A 166 5.20 -33.01 14.44
C ILE A 166 6.68 -32.68 14.46
N LYS A 167 7.01 -31.57 13.82
CA LYS A 167 8.35 -31.03 13.68
C LYS A 167 8.47 -29.75 14.50
N ASP A 168 9.51 -29.62 15.31
CA ASP A 168 9.78 -28.39 16.07
C ASP A 168 10.65 -27.38 15.28
N THR A 169 10.92 -26.23 15.90
CA THR A 169 11.82 -25.19 15.35
C THR A 169 13.26 -25.65 15.15
N ASN A 170 13.71 -26.68 15.87
CA ASN A 170 15.04 -27.26 15.77
C ASN A 170 15.12 -28.36 14.70
N ASN A 171 14.06 -28.53 13.90
CA ASN A 171 13.86 -29.62 12.95
C ASN A 171 13.78 -31.02 13.57
N ASN A 172 13.64 -31.16 14.89
CA ASN A 172 13.39 -32.45 15.52
C ASN A 172 11.97 -32.90 15.17
N THR A 173 11.87 -34.15 14.71
CA THR A 173 10.61 -34.74 14.29
C THR A 173 10.20 -35.82 15.28
N LYS A 174 8.99 -35.72 15.82
CA LYS A 174 8.44 -36.69 16.77
C LYS A 174 7.07 -37.18 16.33
N LEU A 175 6.81 -38.46 16.61
CA LEU A 175 5.52 -39.10 16.36
C LEU A 175 4.72 -39.12 17.66
N TYR A 176 3.54 -38.49 17.65
CA TYR A 176 2.62 -38.46 18.78
C TYR A 176 1.43 -39.36 18.47
N THR A 177 1.19 -40.36 19.32
CA THR A 177 0.01 -41.22 19.19
C THR A 177 -1.23 -40.47 19.67
N ILE A 178 -2.24 -40.37 18.82
CA ILE A 178 -3.52 -39.70 19.10
C ILE A 178 -4.57 -40.72 19.58
N ALA A 179 -4.62 -41.90 18.96
CA ALA A 179 -5.55 -42.96 19.36
C ALA A 179 -4.96 -44.34 19.04
N LYS A 180 -5.12 -45.32 19.95
CA LYS A 180 -4.61 -46.70 19.79
C LYS A 180 -5.75 -47.69 19.57
N HIS A 181 -5.49 -48.77 18.84
CA HIS A 181 -6.39 -49.92 18.67
C HIS A 181 -7.82 -49.52 18.21
N GLN A 182 -7.90 -48.60 17.26
CA GLN A 182 -9.15 -48.07 16.71
C GLN A 182 -9.64 -48.90 15.53
N SER A 183 -10.95 -49.13 15.47
CA SER A 183 -11.59 -49.70 14.29
C SER A 183 -12.02 -48.59 13.34
N ILE A 184 -11.43 -48.51 12.15
CA ILE A 184 -11.82 -47.53 11.14
C ILE A 184 -13.05 -48.05 10.41
N THR A 185 -14.22 -47.59 10.84
CA THR A 185 -15.50 -48.06 10.30
C THR A 185 -15.85 -47.46 8.93
N PRO A 186 -16.52 -48.20 8.05
CA PRO A 186 -17.08 -47.72 6.79
C PRO A 186 -17.99 -46.50 6.93
N ASN A 187 -17.92 -45.59 5.96
CA ASN A 187 -18.91 -44.51 5.73
C ASN A 187 -19.17 -43.63 6.97
N LYS A 188 -18.19 -43.50 7.86
CA LYS A 188 -18.24 -42.61 9.03
C LYS A 188 -17.07 -41.65 9.02
N THR A 189 -17.34 -40.47 9.54
CA THR A 189 -16.30 -39.52 9.93
C THR A 189 -15.91 -39.79 11.37
N LEU A 190 -14.65 -40.13 11.59
CA LEU A 190 -14.04 -40.33 12.89
C LEU A 190 -13.23 -39.07 13.24
N ILE A 191 -13.35 -38.64 14.49
CA ILE A 191 -12.64 -37.47 15.01
C ILE A 191 -11.88 -37.93 16.25
N PHE A 192 -10.57 -37.78 16.22
CA PHE A 192 -9.69 -38.09 17.34
C PHE A 192 -9.05 -36.81 17.84
N LYS A 193 -9.05 -36.62 19.15
CA LYS A 193 -8.42 -35.47 19.81
C LYS A 193 -7.44 -35.97 20.85
N SER A 194 -6.28 -35.33 20.92
CA SER A 194 -5.33 -35.56 22.01
C SER A 194 -4.63 -34.26 22.37
N ALA A 195 -4.31 -34.12 23.65
CA ALA A 195 -3.34 -33.14 24.11
C ALA A 195 -1.93 -33.70 23.87
N ILE A 196 -1.01 -32.85 23.44
CA ILE A 196 0.42 -33.10 23.39
C ILE A 196 1.13 -32.06 24.25
N GLN A 197 2.25 -32.47 24.85
CA GLN A 197 3.09 -31.60 25.64
C GLN A 197 4.45 -31.47 24.93
N PRO A 198 4.81 -30.26 24.45
CA PRO A 198 6.10 -30.05 23.79
C PRO A 198 7.25 -30.12 24.79
N GLU A 199 8.46 -30.30 24.28
CA GLU A 199 9.67 -30.14 25.09
C GLU A 199 9.86 -28.68 25.50
N ALA A 200 10.62 -28.47 26.60
CA ALA A 200 11.00 -27.14 27.02
C ALA A 200 11.72 -26.39 25.89
N ASN A 201 11.53 -25.07 25.82
CA ASN A 201 12.18 -24.16 24.87
C ASN A 201 11.73 -24.24 23.40
N VAL A 202 10.66 -24.98 23.07
CA VAL A 202 10.06 -24.94 21.73
C VAL A 202 9.20 -23.68 21.57
N THR A 203 9.35 -22.97 20.44
CA THR A 203 8.55 -21.76 20.13
C THR A 203 7.52 -21.97 19.03
N ASN A 204 7.77 -22.91 18.11
CA ASN A 204 6.81 -23.28 17.08
C ASN A 204 6.80 -24.79 16.85
N LEU A 205 5.63 -25.33 16.52
CA LEU A 205 5.46 -26.70 16.07
C LEU A 205 4.75 -26.72 14.72
N LYS A 206 5.16 -27.65 13.88
CA LYS A 206 4.57 -27.92 12.57
C LYS A 206 4.11 -29.37 12.47
N LEU A 207 2.82 -29.61 12.34
CA LEU A 207 2.24 -30.91 12.01
C LEU A 207 2.52 -31.20 10.54
N THR A 208 3.43 -32.13 10.25
CA THR A 208 3.82 -32.46 8.87
C THR A 208 2.89 -33.50 8.28
N ASP A 209 2.62 -34.56 9.05
CA ASP A 209 1.93 -35.74 8.56
C ASP A 209 0.96 -36.30 9.62
N VAL A 210 -0.11 -36.92 9.14
CA VAL A 210 -0.91 -37.87 9.91
C VAL A 210 -0.48 -39.28 9.49
N VAL A 211 -0.25 -40.15 10.47
CA VAL A 211 0.23 -41.51 10.28
C VAL A 211 -0.83 -42.49 10.79
N LEU A 212 -1.37 -43.31 9.89
CA LEU A 212 -2.22 -44.44 10.24
C LEU A 212 -1.37 -45.71 10.28
N ILE A 213 -1.30 -46.35 11.43
CA ILE A 213 -0.50 -47.55 11.66
C ILE A 213 -1.43 -48.76 11.66
N ILE A 214 -1.24 -49.68 10.71
CA ILE A 214 -2.00 -50.92 10.60
C ILE A 214 -1.02 -52.08 10.76
N ASN A 215 -1.13 -52.83 11.86
CA ASN A 215 -0.22 -53.93 12.21
C ASN A 215 1.28 -53.57 12.08
N GLY A 216 1.66 -52.33 12.42
CA GLY A 216 3.05 -51.85 12.33
C GLY A 216 3.48 -51.33 10.95
N VAL A 217 2.61 -51.31 9.94
CA VAL A 217 2.85 -50.62 8.65
C VAL A 217 2.34 -49.18 8.75
N LEU A 218 3.11 -48.20 8.29
CA LEU A 218 2.82 -46.77 8.43
C LEU A 218 2.27 -46.21 7.12
N LEU A 219 1.02 -45.79 7.12
CA LEU A 219 0.41 -45.05 6.01
C LEU A 219 0.51 -43.55 6.31
N ILE A 220 1.16 -42.80 5.42
CA ILE A 220 1.53 -41.39 5.65
C ILE A 220 0.67 -40.47 4.79
N PHE A 221 -0.03 -39.54 5.45
CA PHE A 221 -0.87 -38.51 4.85
C PHE A 221 -0.31 -37.13 5.22
N GLN A 222 0.04 -36.27 4.26
CA GLN A 222 0.48 -34.92 4.61
C GLN A 222 -0.69 -34.10 5.15
N ALA A 223 -0.43 -33.32 6.18
CA ALA A 223 -1.40 -32.41 6.76
C ALA A 223 -1.64 -31.20 5.85
N GLN A 224 -2.90 -30.79 5.67
CA GLN A 224 -3.25 -29.71 4.75
C GLN A 224 -3.64 -28.41 5.46
N SER A 225 -4.26 -28.51 6.65
CA SER A 225 -4.95 -27.39 7.28
C SER A 225 -4.41 -27.07 8.68
N ASN A 226 -4.17 -25.79 9.00
CA ASN A 226 -3.74 -25.32 10.34
C ASN A 226 -2.64 -26.20 10.97
N SER A 227 -1.58 -26.43 10.18
CA SER A 227 -0.47 -27.30 10.56
C SER A 227 0.59 -26.61 11.40
N GLU A 228 0.45 -25.33 11.74
CA GLU A 228 1.45 -24.59 12.51
C GLU A 228 0.82 -23.98 13.77
N ILE A 229 1.52 -24.08 14.89
CA ILE A 229 1.14 -23.49 16.16
C ILE A 229 2.34 -22.80 16.81
N HIS A 230 2.08 -21.62 17.37
CA HIS A 230 3.06 -20.82 18.10
C HIS A 230 2.85 -20.95 19.61
N ILE A 231 3.94 -21.09 20.36
CA ILE A 231 3.92 -21.24 21.81
C ILE A 231 4.43 -19.95 22.45
N GLU A 232 3.53 -19.28 23.16
CA GLU A 232 3.80 -18.01 23.84
C GLU A 232 4.34 -18.25 25.27
N PRO A 233 5.25 -17.38 25.76
CA PRO A 233 5.67 -17.41 27.16
C PRO A 233 4.49 -17.17 28.10
N ARG A 234 4.49 -17.86 29.24
CA ARG A 234 3.39 -17.83 30.23
C ARG A 234 3.18 -16.44 30.84
N ASP A 235 1.91 -16.03 30.93
CA ASP A 235 1.38 -14.94 31.78
C ASP A 235 2.22 -13.66 31.82
N SER A 236 2.88 -13.31 30.71
CA SER A 236 3.70 -12.11 30.64
C SER A 236 2.90 -10.94 30.06
N GLY A 237 1.62 -10.86 30.42
CA GLY A 237 0.73 -9.79 29.96
C GLY A 237 1.25 -8.44 30.44
N CYS A 238 1.19 -7.43 29.59
CA CYS A 238 1.30 -6.04 30.01
C CYS A 238 0.13 -5.27 29.41
N SER A 239 -0.45 -4.37 30.20
CA SER A 239 -1.39 -3.39 29.68
C SER A 239 -0.64 -2.12 29.32
N LEU A 240 -1.07 -1.49 28.25
CA LEU A 240 -0.55 -0.22 27.78
C LEU A 240 -1.68 0.80 27.78
N THR A 241 -1.48 1.91 28.48
CA THR A 241 -2.30 3.10 28.31
C THR A 241 -1.44 4.20 27.70
N ALA A 242 -2.04 4.94 26.78
CA ALA A 242 -1.39 6.06 26.11
C ALA A 242 -2.21 7.32 26.38
N ASN A 243 -1.55 8.36 26.87
CA ASN A 243 -2.10 9.68 27.05
C ASN A 243 -1.50 10.59 25.98
N LEU A 244 -2.35 11.06 25.08
CA LEU A 244 -2.00 11.99 24.02
C LEU A 244 -2.58 13.37 24.34
N PRO A 245 -1.96 14.45 23.85
CA PRO A 245 -2.60 15.76 23.85
C PRO A 245 -3.87 15.70 22.97
N PRO A 246 -4.87 16.56 23.24
CA PRO A 246 -6.09 16.60 22.44
C PRO A 246 -5.81 16.94 20.97
N THR A 247 -4.82 17.80 20.71
CA THR A 247 -4.32 18.17 19.39
C THR A 247 -2.81 18.45 19.42
N GLY A 248 -2.15 18.25 18.28
CA GLY A 248 -0.79 18.71 17.99
C GLY A 248 -0.79 20.06 17.27
N PHE A 249 0.31 20.80 17.34
CA PHE A 249 0.50 22.02 16.56
C PHE A 249 1.64 21.85 15.57
N VAL A 250 1.47 22.39 14.36
CA VAL A 250 2.50 22.39 13.33
C VAL A 250 3.76 23.06 13.87
N ASP A 251 4.90 22.42 13.62
CA ASP A 251 6.22 22.84 14.09
C ASP A 251 6.40 22.83 15.62
N VAL A 252 5.53 22.13 16.36
CA VAL A 252 5.61 21.95 17.82
C VAL A 252 5.68 20.46 18.20
N PRO A 253 6.70 20.02 18.95
CA PRO A 253 6.81 18.63 19.43
C PRO A 253 5.69 18.25 20.41
N ALA A 254 4.83 17.31 20.03
CA ALA A 254 3.73 16.74 20.82
C ALA A 254 4.19 15.60 21.73
N PRO A 255 4.14 15.75 23.07
CA PRO A 255 4.52 14.67 23.99
C PRO A 255 3.45 13.59 24.05
N ILE A 256 3.86 12.34 23.93
CA ILE A 256 3.03 11.15 24.09
C ILE A 256 3.53 10.39 25.31
N HIS A 257 2.65 10.26 26.31
CA HIS A 257 2.97 9.56 27.55
C HIS A 257 2.39 8.15 27.51
N LEU A 258 3.26 7.16 27.54
CA LEU A 258 2.90 5.75 27.65
C LEU A 258 3.09 5.28 29.08
N LYS A 259 2.11 4.52 29.57
CA LYS A 259 2.18 3.83 30.85
C LYS A 259 1.97 2.33 30.63
N PHE A 260 3.00 1.56 30.90
CA PHE A 260 2.95 0.10 30.93
C PHE A 260 2.68 -0.38 32.35
N THR A 261 1.70 -1.25 32.52
CA THR A 261 1.48 -1.97 33.78
C THR A 261 1.72 -3.45 33.54
N THR A 262 2.62 -4.02 34.32
CA THR A 262 3.00 -5.43 34.21
C THR A 262 2.03 -6.32 35.00
N SER A 263 1.98 -7.61 34.66
CA SER A 263 1.10 -8.59 35.31
C SER A 263 1.80 -9.27 36.49
N GLU A 264 1.34 -10.48 36.88
CA GLU A 264 1.86 -11.21 38.05
C GLU A 264 3.24 -11.83 37.83
N ALA A 265 3.72 -11.89 36.58
CA ALA A 265 5.00 -12.47 36.22
C ALA A 265 6.14 -11.44 36.21
N ALA A 266 7.36 -11.92 36.43
CA ALA A 266 8.60 -11.16 36.28
C ALA A 266 9.65 -11.97 35.49
N GLY A 267 10.80 -11.35 35.22
CA GLY A 267 11.93 -11.93 34.49
C GLY A 267 11.69 -12.01 32.99
N TYR A 268 11.08 -10.97 32.40
CA TYR A 268 10.89 -10.83 30.96
C TYR A 268 11.15 -9.38 30.53
N SER A 269 11.28 -9.17 29.23
CA SER A 269 11.44 -7.84 28.64
C SER A 269 10.24 -7.49 27.76
N VAL A 270 9.76 -6.26 27.82
CA VAL A 270 8.84 -5.71 26.81
C VAL A 270 9.66 -4.96 25.79
N ILE A 271 9.52 -5.33 24.51
CA ILE A 271 10.15 -4.64 23.39
C ILE A 271 9.08 -3.82 22.69
N LEU A 272 9.18 -2.49 22.79
CA LEU A 272 8.29 -1.53 22.16
C LEU A 272 8.97 -0.88 20.95
N SER A 273 8.24 -0.81 19.85
CA SER A 273 8.59 -0.05 18.65
C SER A 273 7.51 0.97 18.37
N VAL A 274 7.91 2.20 18.08
CA VAL A 274 7.01 3.30 17.74
C VAL A 274 7.26 3.67 16.28
N PHE A 275 6.20 3.72 15.49
CA PHE A 275 6.27 4.08 14.08
C PHE A 275 5.21 5.13 13.76
N CYS A 276 5.57 6.12 12.95
CA CYS A 276 4.61 7.07 12.40
C CYS A 276 4.97 7.35 10.94
N GLN A 277 3.94 7.43 10.08
CA GLN A 277 4.12 7.89 8.71
C GLN A 277 3.90 9.40 8.66
N ASN A 278 4.68 10.11 7.84
CA ASN A 278 4.55 11.56 7.61
C ASN A 278 4.72 12.46 8.84
N ALA A 279 5.37 11.96 9.90
CA ALA A 279 5.78 12.73 11.07
C ALA A 279 7.12 12.20 11.60
N ILE A 280 7.81 13.05 12.36
CA ILE A 280 9.07 12.70 13.03
C ILE A 280 8.74 12.26 14.45
N VAL A 281 9.37 11.18 14.91
CA VAL A 281 9.23 10.68 16.29
C VAL A 281 10.61 10.66 16.95
N ALA A 282 10.71 11.24 18.14
CA ALA A 282 11.97 11.34 18.89
C ALA A 282 11.76 11.09 20.39
N PRO A 283 12.81 10.67 21.13
CA PRO A 283 12.71 10.46 22.57
C PRO A 283 12.77 11.77 23.38
N VAL A 284 13.18 12.87 22.76
CA VAL A 284 13.42 14.17 23.41
C VAL A 284 12.72 15.30 22.64
N PRO A 285 12.33 16.40 23.31
CA PRO A 285 11.56 17.48 22.69
C PRO A 285 12.33 18.24 21.60
N GLU A 286 13.67 18.25 21.64
CA GLU A 286 14.49 18.90 20.62
C GLU A 286 14.45 18.19 19.25
N MET A 287 13.70 17.09 19.14
CA MET A 287 13.58 16.26 17.94
C MET A 287 14.92 15.74 17.43
N THR A 288 15.87 15.51 18.34
CA THR A 288 17.18 14.95 18.04
C THR A 288 17.22 13.44 18.29
N GLY A 289 17.81 12.71 17.35
CA GLY A 289 17.97 11.26 17.41
C GLY A 289 16.73 10.47 16.96
N ASP A 290 16.99 9.30 16.39
CA ASP A 290 15.93 8.41 15.91
C ASP A 290 15.31 7.62 17.06
N MET A 291 13.98 7.45 17.02
CA MET A 291 13.26 6.57 17.94
C MET A 291 13.65 5.11 17.70
N LYS A 292 14.52 4.57 18.56
CA LYS A 292 14.89 3.15 18.57
C LYS A 292 13.87 2.31 19.34
N ASN A 293 13.93 0.99 19.15
CA ASN A 293 13.16 0.06 19.98
C ASN A 293 13.50 0.27 21.46
N ILE A 294 12.47 0.45 22.28
CA ILE A 294 12.60 0.58 23.73
C ILE A 294 12.49 -0.82 24.33
N LYS A 295 13.50 -1.21 25.12
CA LYS A 295 13.49 -2.43 25.91
C LYS A 295 13.21 -2.08 27.37
N ILE A 296 12.15 -2.65 27.93
CA ILE A 296 11.78 -2.50 29.33
C ILE A 296 12.00 -3.86 30.00
N ASP A 297 12.95 -3.94 30.93
CA ASP A 297 13.18 -5.15 31.70
C ASP A 297 12.25 -5.17 32.93
N VAL A 298 11.42 -6.22 32.99
CA VAL A 298 10.40 -6.44 34.03
C VAL A 298 10.97 -7.37 35.08
N ASP A 299 11.60 -6.77 36.08
CA ASP A 299 12.25 -7.49 37.18
C ASP A 299 11.30 -7.78 38.35
N GLU A 300 10.17 -7.06 38.42
CA GLU A 300 9.18 -7.15 39.50
C GLU A 300 7.74 -7.17 38.94
N PRO A 301 6.82 -7.94 39.54
CA PRO A 301 5.43 -8.00 39.11
C PRO A 301 4.65 -6.73 39.48
N TYR A 302 3.59 -6.43 38.74
CA TYR A 302 2.70 -5.26 38.92
C TYR A 302 3.41 -3.89 38.99
N ARG A 303 4.63 -3.80 38.46
CA ARG A 303 5.36 -2.54 38.36
C ARG A 303 4.86 -1.71 37.19
N GLU A 304 4.77 -0.40 37.42
CA GLU A 304 4.43 0.59 36.41
C GLU A 304 5.69 1.19 35.80
N TYR A 305 5.69 1.32 34.47
CA TYR A 305 6.77 1.94 33.71
C TYR A 305 6.20 3.07 32.85
N ASN A 306 6.79 4.25 32.97
CA ASN A 306 6.38 5.43 32.22
C ASN A 306 7.41 5.77 31.16
N ILE A 307 6.96 5.98 29.93
CA ILE A 307 7.78 6.37 28.79
C ILE A 307 7.15 7.62 28.18
N THR A 308 7.97 8.61 27.87
CA THR A 308 7.55 9.78 27.09
C THR A 308 8.37 9.83 25.82
N PHE A 309 7.70 10.10 24.70
CA PHE A 309 8.34 10.43 23.44
C PHE A 309 7.58 11.56 22.76
N TYR A 310 8.15 12.16 21.74
CA TYR A 310 7.62 13.35 21.08
C TYR A 310 7.36 13.07 19.61
N VAL A 311 6.28 13.65 19.09
CA VAL A 311 5.88 13.56 17.69
C VAL A 311 5.78 14.95 17.08
N PHE A 312 6.30 15.12 15.87
CA PHE A 312 6.40 16.42 15.21
C PHE A 312 5.91 16.32 13.77
N SER A 313 5.09 17.29 13.34
CA SER A 313 4.66 17.46 11.97
C SER A 313 4.92 18.90 11.52
N SER A 314 5.42 19.07 10.30
CA SER A 314 5.61 20.38 9.66
C SER A 314 4.41 20.80 8.80
N LEU A 315 3.34 20.01 8.77
CA LEU A 315 2.13 20.25 7.97
C LEU A 315 0.88 19.97 8.82
N PRO A 316 -0.23 20.68 8.57
CA PRO A 316 -1.49 20.34 9.20
C PRO A 316 -2.03 19.03 8.61
N ASN A 317 -2.12 17.99 9.44
CA ASN A 317 -2.55 16.66 9.04
C ASN A 317 -2.97 15.81 10.25
N GLU A 318 -3.80 14.80 10.00
CA GLU A 318 -4.01 13.71 10.95
C GLU A 318 -2.94 12.64 10.73
N ILE A 319 -2.25 12.26 11.80
CA ILE A 319 -1.23 11.21 11.78
C ILE A 319 -1.66 10.05 12.66
N ASN A 320 -1.26 8.83 12.28
CA ASN A 320 -1.50 7.63 13.05
C ASN A 320 -0.20 7.09 13.63
N ILE A 321 -0.05 7.20 14.94
CA ILE A 321 1.10 6.66 15.67
C ILE A 321 0.83 5.17 15.93
N GLN A 322 1.65 4.31 15.33
CA GLN A 322 1.58 2.87 15.52
C GLN A 322 2.54 2.43 16.61
N LEU A 323 1.98 1.96 17.72
CA LEU A 323 2.71 1.27 18.77
C LEU A 323 2.68 -0.23 18.51
N LYS A 324 3.86 -0.86 18.48
CA LYS A 324 4.00 -2.31 18.35
C LYS A 324 4.85 -2.82 19.47
N TRP A 325 4.33 -3.74 20.28
CA TRP A 325 5.12 -4.34 21.34
C TRP A 325 4.92 -5.83 21.43
N HIS A 326 5.94 -6.51 21.94
CA HIS A 326 5.87 -7.92 22.27
C HIS A 326 6.72 -8.17 23.51
N VAL A 327 6.45 -9.30 24.14
CA VAL A 327 7.18 -9.73 25.32
C VAL A 327 8.28 -10.69 24.88
N GLN A 328 9.43 -10.60 25.52
CA GLN A 328 10.56 -11.50 25.30
C GLN A 328 10.97 -12.14 26.63
N LYS A 329 11.01 -13.46 26.69
CA LYS A 329 11.45 -14.21 27.87
C LYS A 329 12.25 -15.43 27.43
N ASP A 330 13.43 -15.64 28.04
CA ASP A 330 14.29 -16.79 27.74
C ASP A 330 14.56 -17.00 26.25
N GLY A 331 14.73 -15.90 25.49
CA GLY A 331 14.95 -15.92 24.04
C GLY A 331 13.70 -16.15 23.18
N LYS A 332 12.54 -16.41 23.78
CA LYS A 332 11.24 -16.52 23.08
C LYS A 332 10.58 -15.15 22.97
N SER A 333 10.05 -14.82 21.80
CA SER A 333 9.20 -13.64 21.59
C SER A 333 7.74 -14.07 21.59
N GLY A 334 6.92 -13.45 22.45
CA GLY A 334 5.48 -13.57 22.44
C GLY A 334 4.85 -12.78 21.29
N ARG A 335 3.52 -12.78 21.25
CA ARG A 335 2.75 -12.11 20.20
C ARG A 335 3.02 -10.61 20.15
N ILE A 336 3.10 -10.10 18.92
CA ILE A 336 3.12 -8.66 18.66
C ILE A 336 1.70 -8.11 18.83
N VAL A 337 1.54 -7.26 19.82
CA VAL A 337 0.37 -6.41 20.02
C VAL A 337 0.58 -5.10 19.26
N LYS A 338 -0.49 -4.60 18.66
CA LYS A 338 -0.49 -3.34 17.91
C LYS A 338 -1.58 -2.43 18.45
N GLN A 339 -1.27 -1.15 18.58
CA GLN A 339 -2.23 -0.10 18.90
C GLN A 339 -1.96 1.10 18.01
N GLU A 340 -3.02 1.69 17.48
CA GLU A 340 -2.95 2.91 16.67
C GLU A 340 -3.51 4.06 17.48
N LEU A 341 -2.81 5.17 17.48
CA LEU A 341 -3.18 6.40 18.20
C LEU A 341 -3.26 7.54 17.18
N PRO A 342 -4.47 8.00 16.83
CA PRO A 342 -4.63 9.15 15.96
C PRO A 342 -4.27 10.44 16.71
N LEU A 343 -3.57 11.34 16.03
CA LEU A 343 -3.28 12.69 16.52
C LEU A 343 -3.40 13.69 15.37
N GLU A 344 -4.22 14.72 15.56
CA GLU A 344 -4.42 15.78 14.58
C GLU A 344 -3.46 16.95 14.84
N PHE A 345 -2.70 17.35 13.82
CA PHE A 345 -1.85 18.54 13.83
C PHE A 345 -2.57 19.71 13.16
N GLN A 346 -2.71 20.81 13.89
CA GLN A 346 -3.37 22.04 13.45
C GLN A 346 -2.37 23.21 13.38
N LEU A 347 -2.70 24.22 12.60
CA LEU A 347 -1.94 25.48 12.63
C LEU A 347 -2.22 26.19 13.96
N PRO A 348 -1.19 26.72 14.66
CA PRO A 348 -1.38 27.41 15.94
C PRO A 348 -2.13 28.75 15.79
N PHE A 349 -2.14 29.32 14.58
CA PHE A 349 -2.82 30.56 14.25
C PHE A 349 -3.60 30.41 12.94
N LEU A 350 -4.80 31.00 12.89
CA LEU A 350 -5.49 31.26 11.62
C LEU A 350 -5.06 32.65 11.15
N VAL A 351 -4.60 32.76 9.91
CA VAL A 351 -4.06 34.03 9.36
C VAL A 351 -4.84 34.45 8.13
N GLU A 352 -5.26 35.71 8.12
CA GLU A 352 -5.91 36.37 7.00
C GLU A 352 -5.13 37.63 6.62
N THR A 353 -5.09 37.94 5.34
CA THR A 353 -4.35 39.10 4.82
C THR A 353 -5.18 39.89 3.82
N GLU A 354 -5.20 41.21 3.98
CA GLU A 354 -5.86 42.16 3.09
C GLU A 354 -4.83 43.20 2.63
N ILE A 355 -4.78 43.51 1.33
CA ILE A 355 -3.85 44.51 0.78
C ILE A 355 -4.63 45.75 0.40
N TYR A 356 -4.10 46.92 0.73
CA TYR A 356 -4.66 48.23 0.42
C TYR A 356 -3.65 49.05 -0.38
N ASN A 357 -4.13 49.79 -1.37
CA ASN A 357 -3.31 50.75 -2.12
C ASN A 357 -3.07 52.06 -1.33
N GLU A 358 -2.36 53.01 -1.94
CA GLU A 358 -2.07 54.33 -1.34
C GLU A 358 -3.34 55.11 -0.94
N THR A 359 -4.45 54.91 -1.64
CA THR A 359 -5.74 55.55 -1.32
C THR A 359 -6.56 54.77 -0.28
N ARG A 360 -5.97 53.74 0.36
CA ARG A 360 -6.62 52.84 1.32
C ARG A 360 -7.80 52.05 0.75
N THR A 361 -7.81 51.86 -0.56
CA THR A 361 -8.78 50.99 -1.23
C THR A 361 -8.26 49.56 -1.20
N LEU A 362 -9.12 48.61 -0.86
CA LEU A 362 -8.79 47.18 -0.88
C LEU A 362 -8.41 46.76 -2.31
N VAL A 363 -7.24 46.14 -2.46
CA VAL A 363 -6.76 45.53 -3.69
C VAL A 363 -7.37 44.13 -3.77
N PRO A 364 -8.20 43.83 -4.78
CA PRO A 364 -8.80 42.51 -4.91
C PRO A 364 -7.74 41.43 -5.07
N GLN A 365 -7.97 40.27 -4.45
CA GLN A 365 -7.10 39.11 -4.57
C GLN A 365 -6.89 38.74 -6.06
N GLY A 366 -5.64 38.49 -6.46
CA GLY A 366 -5.27 38.24 -7.85
C GLY A 366 -4.95 39.49 -8.68
N THR A 367 -5.18 40.71 -8.17
CA THR A 367 -4.86 41.95 -8.91
C THR A 367 -3.37 42.30 -8.79
N PRO A 368 -2.59 42.30 -9.88
CA PRO A 368 -1.14 42.54 -9.81
C PRO A 368 -0.82 43.88 -9.12
N LEU A 369 0.16 43.87 -8.22
CA LEU A 369 0.68 45.08 -7.60
C LEU A 369 1.50 45.87 -8.62
N LEU A 370 1.30 47.18 -8.63
CA LEU A 370 2.06 48.12 -9.44
C LEU A 370 3.49 48.20 -8.91
N THR A 371 4.48 48.31 -9.80
CA THR A 371 5.88 48.60 -9.46
C THR A 371 6.04 50.04 -8.98
N GLU A 372 7.07 50.32 -8.18
CA GLU A 372 7.38 51.66 -7.65
C GLU A 372 6.22 52.34 -6.91
N SER A 373 5.31 51.54 -6.34
CA SER A 373 4.10 52.00 -5.66
C SER A 373 4.08 51.58 -4.19
N SER A 374 3.36 52.33 -3.36
CA SER A 374 3.22 52.02 -1.93
C SER A 374 1.91 51.29 -1.64
N TYR A 375 1.99 50.29 -0.77
CA TYR A 375 0.85 49.49 -0.32
C TYR A 375 0.85 49.37 1.20
N SER A 376 -0.29 48.95 1.75
CA SER A 376 -0.40 48.51 3.13
C SER A 376 -0.98 47.11 3.15
N ILE A 377 -0.39 46.20 3.92
CA ILE A 377 -0.95 44.88 4.20
C ILE A 377 -1.50 44.87 5.63
N LEU A 378 -2.78 44.58 5.76
CA LEU A 378 -3.43 44.27 7.02
C LEU A 378 -3.34 42.76 7.21
N THR A 379 -2.57 42.34 8.20
CA THR A 379 -2.49 40.94 8.61
C THR A 379 -3.32 40.79 9.87
N LYS A 380 -4.33 39.91 9.84
CA LYS A 380 -5.12 39.51 11.00
C LYS A 380 -4.75 38.07 11.32
N PHE A 381 -4.55 37.77 12.59
CA PHE A 381 -4.47 36.39 13.02
C PHE A 381 -5.23 36.17 14.32
N SER A 382 -5.83 34.99 14.45
CA SER A 382 -6.46 34.53 15.68
C SER A 382 -5.72 33.32 16.25
N VAL A 383 -5.71 33.22 17.57
CA VAL A 383 -5.14 32.06 18.27
C VAL A 383 -6.05 30.86 18.06
N ASN A 384 -5.57 29.86 17.32
CA ASN A 384 -6.27 28.59 17.09
C ASN A 384 -5.89 27.52 18.12
N SER A 385 -5.02 27.87 19.06
CA SER A 385 -4.69 27.02 20.20
C SER A 385 -5.78 27.12 21.26
N SER A 386 -6.04 26.00 21.94
CA SER A 386 -6.88 26.00 23.15
C SER A 386 -6.19 26.66 24.35
N TRP A 387 -4.91 27.02 24.22
CA TRP A 387 -4.06 27.53 25.30
C TRP A 387 -3.62 28.96 25.06
N PRO A 388 -3.42 29.75 26.14
CA PRO A 388 -2.90 31.10 26.03
C PRO A 388 -1.51 31.10 25.39
N VAL A 389 -1.25 32.08 24.53
CA VAL A 389 0.05 32.28 23.88
C VAL A 389 0.56 33.68 24.15
N SER A 390 1.86 33.81 24.35
CA SER A 390 2.53 35.11 24.46
C SER A 390 3.33 35.37 23.20
N ILE A 391 2.91 36.32 22.37
CA ILE A 391 3.64 36.72 21.17
C ILE A 391 4.89 37.48 21.60
N GLU A 392 6.06 36.98 21.26
CA GLU A 392 7.36 37.63 21.53
C GLU A 392 7.72 38.62 20.43
N SER A 393 7.45 38.24 19.17
CA SER A 393 7.67 39.11 18.02
C SER A 393 6.81 38.73 16.83
N PHE A 394 6.43 39.73 16.06
CA PHE A 394 5.76 39.61 14.77
C PHE A 394 6.64 40.28 13.71
N GLU A 395 7.09 39.53 12.72
CA GLU A 395 8.03 39.99 11.69
C GLU A 395 7.59 39.59 10.29
N ILE A 396 7.60 40.55 9.35
CA ILE A 396 7.44 40.25 7.92
C ILE A 396 8.81 40.29 7.24
N ILE A 397 9.25 39.14 6.74
CA ILE A 397 10.51 39.00 6.00
C ILE A 397 10.20 39.03 4.51
N PRO A 398 10.67 40.03 3.74
CA PRO A 398 10.46 40.08 2.31
C PRO A 398 11.15 38.90 1.62
N THR A 399 10.52 38.38 0.57
CA THR A 399 11.07 37.29 -0.27
C THR A 399 12.17 37.78 -1.21
N THR A 400 12.15 39.07 -1.56
CA THR A 400 13.07 39.68 -2.53
C THR A 400 13.49 41.07 -2.08
N GLU A 401 14.65 41.54 -2.54
CA GLU A 401 15.11 42.92 -2.29
C GLU A 401 14.22 43.97 -2.98
N ASN A 402 13.33 43.54 -3.88
CA ASN A 402 12.39 44.39 -4.60
C ASN A 402 11.15 44.75 -3.77
N ILE A 403 10.92 44.14 -2.60
CA ILE A 403 9.81 44.49 -1.71
C ILE A 403 10.39 45.03 -0.41
N ASN A 404 10.08 46.29 -0.08
CA ASN A 404 10.61 46.94 1.10
C ASN A 404 9.50 47.24 2.11
N PHE A 405 9.46 46.50 3.22
CA PHE A 405 8.50 46.71 4.30
C PHE A 405 8.97 47.82 5.25
N HIS A 406 8.14 48.84 5.45
CA HIS A 406 8.37 49.90 6.43
C HIS A 406 7.96 49.42 7.83
N LYS A 407 8.94 49.28 8.75
CA LYS A 407 8.76 48.76 10.11
C LYS A 407 8.14 47.35 10.13
N SER A 408 8.91 46.38 9.64
CA SER A 408 8.50 44.98 9.53
C SER A 408 8.40 44.23 10.86
N ILE A 409 8.96 44.77 11.96
CA ILE A 409 9.09 44.05 13.24
C ILE A 409 8.31 44.77 14.35
N ILE A 410 7.39 44.04 14.98
CA ILE A 410 6.75 44.41 16.23
C ILE A 410 7.36 43.51 17.32
N ARG A 411 8.06 44.10 18.29
CA ARG A 411 8.62 43.40 19.46
C ARG A 411 7.94 43.89 20.73
N LEU A 412 6.80 43.29 21.04
CA LEU A 412 6.06 43.57 22.27
C LEU A 412 5.51 42.24 22.77
N PRO A 413 5.73 41.86 24.04
CA PRO A 413 5.07 40.71 24.62
C PRO A 413 3.56 40.99 24.66
N ILE A 414 2.79 40.25 23.85
CA ILE A 414 1.33 40.33 23.84
C ILE A 414 0.80 38.98 24.29
N ALA A 415 0.13 38.95 25.45
CA ALA A 415 -0.62 37.78 25.88
C ALA A 415 -1.95 37.75 25.12
N LEU A 416 -2.24 36.62 24.48
CA LEU A 416 -3.47 36.35 23.76
C LEU A 416 -4.11 35.09 24.34
N GLU A 417 -5.39 35.18 24.66
CA GLU A 417 -6.24 34.05 25.04
C GLU A 417 -6.70 33.29 23.79
N PRO A 418 -7.23 32.06 23.95
CA PRO A 418 -7.83 31.32 22.83
C PRO A 418 -8.90 32.13 22.10
N ASN A 419 -8.83 32.17 20.77
CA ASN A 419 -9.66 32.98 19.87
C ASN A 419 -9.45 34.50 19.94
N ASP A 420 -8.51 35.02 20.72
CA ASP A 420 -8.16 36.43 20.63
C ASP A 420 -7.59 36.74 19.26
N GLU A 421 -7.97 37.90 18.73
CA GLU A 421 -7.53 38.40 17.44
C GLU A 421 -6.47 39.48 17.61
N PHE A 422 -5.40 39.36 16.84
CA PHE A 422 -4.41 40.40 16.65
C PHE A 422 -4.42 40.86 15.21
N SER A 423 -4.28 42.18 15.01
CA SER A 423 -4.13 42.74 13.67
C SER A 423 -3.01 43.76 13.62
N ALA A 424 -2.25 43.72 12.52
CA ALA A 424 -1.18 44.65 12.25
C ALA A 424 -1.28 45.16 10.81
N LEU A 425 -1.17 46.48 10.66
CA LEU A 425 -1.10 47.14 9.37
C LEU A 425 0.35 47.53 9.09
N THR A 426 0.97 46.88 8.11
CA THR A 426 2.36 47.14 7.71
C THR A 426 2.39 47.77 6.32
N ARG A 427 3.16 48.83 6.13
CA ARG A 427 3.35 49.45 4.81
C ARG A 427 4.50 48.80 4.08
N PHE A 428 4.41 48.68 2.75
CA PHE A 428 5.52 48.24 1.92
C PHE A 428 5.53 48.97 0.58
N SER A 429 6.69 49.02 -0.06
CA SER A 429 6.83 49.49 -1.43
C SER A 429 7.35 48.40 -2.35
N THR A 430 6.94 48.47 -3.60
CA THR A 430 7.41 47.59 -4.68
C THR A 430 8.54 48.27 -5.45
N GLY A 431 9.53 47.49 -5.88
CA GLY A 431 10.69 47.94 -6.66
C GLY A 431 10.42 47.99 -8.15
N SER A 432 11.49 48.19 -8.94
CA SER A 432 11.43 48.43 -10.39
C SER A 432 11.43 47.17 -11.26
N LYS A 433 11.46 45.97 -10.67
CA LYS A 433 11.45 44.68 -11.37
C LYS A 433 10.31 43.78 -10.91
N GLU A 434 9.76 43.02 -11.85
CA GLU A 434 8.83 41.93 -11.57
C GLU A 434 9.50 40.87 -10.69
N GLU A 435 8.76 40.33 -9.71
CA GLU A 435 9.11 39.02 -9.15
C GLU A 435 7.92 38.29 -8.49
N LYS A 436 8.07 36.96 -8.49
CA LYS A 436 7.14 35.83 -8.31
C LYS A 436 6.17 35.84 -7.11
N THR A 437 5.07 35.11 -7.28
CA THR A 437 4.18 34.31 -6.37
C THR A 437 3.97 34.64 -4.87
N SER A 438 4.84 35.35 -4.15
CA SER A 438 4.64 35.67 -2.72
C SER A 438 5.35 36.96 -2.30
N LEU A 439 4.69 37.81 -1.49
CA LEU A 439 5.22 39.10 -1.03
C LEU A 439 6.30 38.99 0.05
N GLY A 440 6.32 37.89 0.77
CA GLY A 440 7.13 37.73 1.97
C GLY A 440 6.70 36.53 2.79
N LYS A 441 7.35 36.37 3.92
CA LYS A 441 7.00 35.39 4.95
C LYS A 441 6.73 36.12 6.25
N LEU A 442 5.55 35.93 6.79
CA LEU A 442 5.23 36.30 8.16
C LEU A 442 5.85 35.28 9.11
N GLN A 443 6.59 35.78 10.10
CA GLN A 443 7.11 35.01 11.22
C GLN A 443 6.50 35.53 12.52
N ILE A 444 5.85 34.63 13.26
CA ILE A 444 5.32 34.89 14.60
C ILE A 444 6.16 34.07 15.57
N ARG A 445 6.95 34.74 16.42
CA ARG A 445 7.60 34.09 17.55
C ARG A 445 6.67 34.18 18.74
N TYR A 446 6.40 33.05 19.37
CA TYR A 446 5.42 32.96 20.44
C TYR A 446 5.87 31.94 21.48
N PHE A 447 5.50 32.17 22.73
CA PHE A 447 5.65 31.24 23.83
C PHE A 447 4.29 30.62 24.13
N MET A 448 4.19 29.29 24.12
CA MET A 448 2.96 28.59 24.48
C MET A 448 2.94 28.34 26.00
N ASN A 449 1.91 28.81 26.70
CA ASN A 449 1.80 28.68 28.15
C ASN A 449 0.98 27.44 28.50
N SER A 450 1.61 26.27 28.59
CA SER A 450 0.92 25.06 29.04
C SER A 450 1.79 24.02 29.72
N ALA A 451 1.12 23.18 30.52
CA ALA A 451 1.67 22.00 31.17
C ALA A 451 2.19 20.92 30.19
N VAL A 452 1.85 20.98 28.90
CA VAL A 452 2.23 19.95 27.91
C VAL A 452 3.15 20.51 26.81
N TYR A 453 2.96 21.77 26.43
CA TYR A 453 3.77 22.49 25.46
C TYR A 453 4.33 23.72 26.17
N GLU A 454 5.58 23.65 26.61
CA GLU A 454 6.29 24.76 27.26
C GLU A 454 7.52 25.10 26.43
N GLY A 455 7.56 26.33 25.89
CA GLY A 455 8.68 26.76 25.07
C GLY A 455 8.34 27.88 24.08
N SER A 456 9.41 28.47 23.54
CA SER A 456 9.32 29.45 22.45
C SER A 456 9.32 28.72 21.09
N HIS A 457 8.37 29.09 20.25
CA HIS A 457 8.13 28.51 18.94
C HIS A 457 8.07 29.59 17.86
N VAL A 458 8.25 29.20 16.60
CA VAL A 458 8.22 30.10 15.44
C VAL A 458 7.19 29.58 14.46
N TYR A 459 6.09 30.31 14.29
CA TYR A 459 5.12 30.05 13.23
C TYR A 459 5.47 30.86 11.99
N SER A 460 5.22 30.27 10.83
CA SER A 460 5.70 30.72 9.53
C SER A 460 4.57 30.67 8.50
N TYR A 461 4.13 31.83 8.00
CA TYR A 461 3.07 31.93 7.01
C TYR A 461 3.56 32.66 5.76
N ILE A 462 3.30 32.11 4.56
CA ILE A 462 3.70 32.75 3.29
C ILE A 462 2.63 33.78 2.93
N LEU A 463 3.03 35.04 2.77
CA LEU A 463 2.11 36.10 2.36
C LEU A 463 1.76 35.91 0.87
N PRO A 464 0.48 35.79 0.53
CA PRO A 464 0.07 35.57 -0.86
C PRO A 464 0.48 36.76 -1.73
N ALA A 465 1.06 36.51 -2.91
CA ALA A 465 1.09 37.53 -3.95
C ALA A 465 -0.18 37.46 -4.78
N THR A 466 -0.55 38.60 -5.33
CA THR A 466 -1.51 38.71 -6.41
C THR A 466 -0.90 38.17 -7.70
N ASP A 467 -1.67 37.39 -8.48
CA ASP A 467 -1.21 36.62 -9.63
C ASP A 467 -0.21 37.34 -10.54
N SER A 468 0.96 36.72 -10.74
CA SER A 468 2.11 37.24 -11.49
C SER A 468 1.98 37.12 -13.01
N HIS A 469 0.76 37.12 -13.55
CA HIS A 469 0.50 36.94 -14.99
C HIS A 469 -0.21 38.13 -15.66
N GLN A 470 -0.41 39.23 -14.95
CA GLN A 470 -0.98 40.45 -15.52
C GLN A 470 -0.08 41.64 -15.22
N ILE A 471 0.30 42.37 -16.25
CA ILE A 471 1.15 43.56 -16.16
C ILE A 471 0.22 44.77 -16.08
N ALA A 472 0.26 45.51 -14.98
CA ALA A 472 -0.22 46.88 -14.93
C ALA A 472 0.98 47.77 -14.57
N ILE A 473 1.47 48.53 -15.56
CA ILE A 473 2.51 49.54 -15.37
C ILE A 473 1.84 50.90 -15.59
N ASP A 474 2.04 51.83 -14.65
CA ASP A 474 1.53 53.20 -14.65
C ASP A 474 2.01 54.08 -15.85
N THR A 475 2.88 53.55 -16.72
CA THR A 475 3.32 54.23 -17.94
C THR A 475 2.33 54.11 -19.10
N LEU A 476 1.47 53.09 -19.06
CA LEU A 476 0.50 52.84 -20.12
C LEU A 476 -0.83 53.47 -19.71
N LYS A 477 -0.99 54.76 -20.01
CA LYS A 477 -2.31 55.42 -20.03
C LYS A 477 -3.33 54.74 -20.97
N LEU A 478 -3.00 53.58 -21.54
CA LEU A 478 -3.77 52.77 -22.47
C LEU A 478 -3.85 51.32 -21.98
N ARG A 479 -5.03 50.73 -22.04
CA ARG A 479 -5.23 49.28 -21.97
C ARG A 479 -5.33 48.75 -23.40
N VAL A 480 -4.47 47.80 -23.76
CA VAL A 480 -4.43 47.21 -25.11
C VAL A 480 -4.83 45.73 -25.01
N LYS A 481 -5.86 45.31 -25.75
CA LYS A 481 -6.14 43.90 -26.04
C LYS A 481 -5.75 43.61 -27.47
N PHE A 482 -5.06 42.51 -27.68
CA PHE A 482 -4.49 42.16 -28.97
C PHE A 482 -4.97 40.78 -29.37
N ASP A 483 -5.79 40.72 -30.41
CA ASP A 483 -6.31 39.47 -30.96
C ASP A 483 -5.62 39.19 -32.29
N PHE A 484 -4.76 38.18 -32.30
CA PHE A 484 -3.89 37.86 -33.43
C PHE A 484 -4.12 36.41 -33.88
N PRO A 485 -4.36 36.18 -35.18
CA PRO A 485 -4.68 34.86 -35.67
C PRO A 485 -3.48 33.90 -35.49
N PRO A 486 -3.66 32.73 -34.87
CA PRO A 486 -2.55 31.80 -34.62
C PRO A 486 -2.13 31.04 -35.88
N ARG A 487 -2.99 30.99 -36.91
CA ARG A 487 -2.78 30.27 -38.17
C ARG A 487 -3.40 31.03 -39.35
N GLY A 488 -2.81 30.87 -40.53
CA GLY A 488 -3.35 31.37 -41.79
C GLY A 488 -2.84 30.56 -42.98
N SER A 489 -3.28 30.91 -44.19
CA SER A 489 -2.78 30.32 -45.44
C SER A 489 -2.02 31.37 -46.26
N GLN A 490 -1.02 30.93 -47.00
CA GLN A 490 -0.26 31.79 -47.90
C GLN A 490 -1.20 32.39 -48.95
N PHE A 491 -1.06 33.69 -49.23
CA PHE A 491 -1.92 34.47 -50.14
C PHE A 491 -3.39 34.62 -49.75
N GLU A 492 -3.84 34.09 -48.61
CA GLU A 492 -5.17 34.38 -48.04
C GLU A 492 -5.11 35.59 -47.10
N MET A 493 -6.19 36.37 -47.11
CA MET A 493 -6.30 37.55 -46.24
C MET A 493 -6.51 37.10 -44.79
N CYS A 494 -5.62 37.52 -43.90
CA CYS A 494 -5.75 37.41 -42.46
C CYS A 494 -6.12 38.77 -41.86
N GLU A 495 -6.83 38.75 -40.74
CA GLU A 495 -7.22 39.95 -39.99
C GLU A 495 -6.77 39.80 -38.54
N LEU A 496 -6.19 40.86 -37.99
CA LEU A 496 -5.92 41.00 -36.56
C LEU A 496 -6.66 42.23 -36.06
N CYS A 497 -7.03 42.22 -34.77
CA CYS A 497 -7.72 43.34 -34.14
C CYS A 497 -6.96 43.81 -32.90
N ILE A 498 -6.77 45.12 -32.81
CA ILE A 498 -6.19 45.76 -31.62
C ILE A 498 -7.28 46.61 -30.96
N HIS A 499 -7.66 46.25 -29.75
CA HIS A 499 -8.57 47.07 -28.94
C HIS A 499 -7.74 47.94 -28.02
N VAL A 500 -7.89 49.26 -28.12
CA VAL A 500 -7.16 50.22 -27.30
C VAL A 500 -8.16 51.04 -26.50
N THR A 501 -8.00 51.09 -25.18
CA THR A 501 -8.82 51.91 -24.30
C THR A 501 -7.92 52.89 -23.56
N ASN A 502 -8.18 54.19 -23.65
CA ASN A 502 -7.48 55.16 -22.82
C ASN A 502 -7.97 55.03 -21.37
N VAL A 503 -7.11 54.63 -20.45
CA VAL A 503 -7.46 54.47 -19.03
C VAL A 503 -7.09 55.70 -18.19
N SER A 504 -6.58 56.76 -18.83
CA SER A 504 -6.31 58.03 -18.15
C SER A 504 -7.52 58.95 -18.13
N TYR A 505 -7.48 59.95 -17.25
CA TYR A 505 -8.52 60.97 -17.10
C TYR A 505 -8.47 62.09 -18.16
N THR A 506 -7.49 62.07 -19.07
CA THR A 506 -7.30 63.09 -20.12
C THR A 506 -7.30 62.47 -21.51
N PRO A 507 -7.81 63.14 -22.56
CA PRO A 507 -7.67 62.64 -23.93
C PRO A 507 -6.19 62.46 -24.33
N ILE A 508 -5.90 61.43 -25.12
CA ILE A 508 -4.54 61.11 -25.58
C ILE A 508 -4.55 60.93 -27.09
N GLU A 509 -3.54 61.46 -27.77
CA GLU A 509 -3.27 61.12 -29.16
C GLU A 509 -2.17 60.07 -29.26
N ILE A 510 -2.49 59.00 -29.99
CA ILE A 510 -1.61 57.86 -30.21
C ILE A 510 -1.34 57.69 -31.70
N VAL A 511 -0.24 57.01 -32.02
CA VAL A 511 0.13 56.65 -33.38
C VAL A 511 0.36 55.14 -33.42
N LEU A 512 -0.51 54.41 -34.13
CA LEU A 512 -0.32 53.01 -34.44
C LEU A 512 0.63 52.89 -35.63
N TYR A 513 1.79 52.27 -35.42
CA TYR A 513 2.82 52.08 -36.43
C TYR A 513 3.14 50.60 -36.59
N THR A 514 3.07 50.10 -37.82
CA THR A 514 3.52 48.76 -38.20
C THR A 514 4.73 48.88 -39.11
N ARG A 515 5.82 48.17 -38.78
CA ARG A 515 7.05 48.18 -39.60
C ARG A 515 6.83 47.49 -40.94
N ASP A 516 7.49 47.97 -41.98
CA ASP A 516 7.54 47.31 -43.29
C ASP A 516 8.17 45.91 -43.21
N THR A 517 7.70 45.01 -44.08
CA THR A 517 8.20 43.64 -44.17
C THR A 517 8.09 43.12 -45.60
N SER A 518 9.05 42.28 -46.00
CA SER A 518 9.02 41.59 -47.30
C SER A 518 8.22 40.28 -47.27
N VAL A 519 7.72 39.89 -46.09
CA VAL A 519 7.11 38.56 -45.86
C VAL A 519 5.59 38.62 -45.75
N PHE A 520 5.03 39.81 -45.48
CA PHE A 520 3.60 40.06 -45.44
C PHE A 520 3.26 41.25 -46.33
N PHE A 521 2.19 41.14 -47.12
CA PHE A 521 1.60 42.25 -47.83
C PHE A 521 0.47 42.85 -46.97
N MET A 522 0.68 44.05 -46.46
CA MET A 522 -0.26 44.73 -45.56
C MET A 522 -1.34 45.46 -46.38
N ALA A 523 -2.61 45.29 -46.02
CA ALA A 523 -3.73 45.99 -46.66
C ALA A 523 -4.15 47.18 -45.79
N GLY A 524 -3.77 48.40 -46.20
CA GLY A 524 -4.13 49.65 -45.53
C GLY A 524 -2.92 50.52 -45.17
N THR A 525 -3.16 51.55 -44.35
CA THR A 525 -2.11 52.46 -43.86
C THR A 525 -1.31 51.83 -42.73
N LEU A 526 0.00 51.74 -42.89
CA LEU A 526 0.94 51.21 -41.88
C LEU A 526 1.15 52.16 -40.69
N ASN A 527 0.66 53.38 -40.81
CA ASN A 527 0.73 54.40 -39.79
C ASN A 527 -0.62 55.12 -39.68
N THR A 528 -1.23 55.07 -38.50
CA THR A 528 -2.54 55.68 -38.24
C THR A 528 -2.51 56.45 -36.92
N GLN A 529 -2.77 57.76 -36.96
CA GLN A 529 -2.89 58.62 -35.77
C GLN A 529 -4.34 58.68 -35.30
N ILE A 530 -4.56 58.50 -33.99
CA ILE A 530 -5.89 58.34 -33.38
C ILE A 530 -5.94 59.13 -32.08
N GLY A 531 -7.02 59.89 -31.87
CA GLY A 531 -7.36 60.49 -30.58
C GLY A 531 -8.24 59.55 -29.75
N LEU A 532 -7.88 59.33 -28.50
CA LEU A 532 -8.61 58.49 -27.55
C LEU A 532 -9.13 59.31 -26.37
N PHE A 533 -10.46 59.35 -26.21
CA PHE A 533 -11.08 59.94 -25.03
C PHE A 533 -10.99 58.99 -23.82
N PRO A 534 -11.00 59.53 -22.58
CA PRO A 534 -10.99 58.72 -21.36
C PRO A 534 -12.05 57.61 -21.37
N ASN A 535 -11.59 56.39 -21.11
CA ASN A 535 -12.36 55.13 -21.08
C ASN A 535 -13.07 54.73 -22.37
N ASP A 536 -12.79 55.39 -23.50
CA ASP A 536 -13.38 55.06 -24.79
C ASP A 536 -12.56 53.94 -25.47
N PRO A 537 -13.14 52.75 -25.70
CA PRO A 537 -12.46 51.69 -26.43
C PRO A 537 -12.56 51.93 -27.94
N ILE A 538 -11.43 51.86 -28.63
CA ILE A 538 -11.36 51.85 -30.10
C ILE A 538 -10.84 50.51 -30.58
N GLU A 539 -11.45 50.01 -31.66
CA GLU A 539 -11.02 48.80 -32.36
C GLU A 539 -10.28 49.18 -33.64
N LEU A 540 -9.09 48.63 -33.81
CA LEU A 540 -8.20 48.90 -34.94
C LEU A 540 -7.97 47.58 -35.71
N PRO A 541 -8.81 47.31 -36.72
CA PRO A 541 -8.62 46.13 -37.57
C PRO A 541 -7.46 46.37 -38.54
N LEU A 542 -6.54 45.42 -38.62
CA LEU A 542 -5.46 45.38 -39.60
C LEU A 542 -5.57 44.10 -40.43
N LYS A 543 -5.50 44.26 -41.76
CA LYS A 543 -5.59 43.16 -42.72
C LYS A 543 -4.26 42.95 -43.40
N PHE A 544 -3.88 41.70 -43.62
CA PHE A 544 -2.61 41.35 -44.24
C PHE A 544 -2.68 40.02 -45.00
N PHE A 545 -1.76 39.83 -45.95
CA PHE A 545 -1.61 38.61 -46.75
C PHE A 545 -0.21 38.04 -46.53
N PRO A 546 -0.07 36.81 -46.01
CA PRO A 546 1.23 36.17 -45.90
C PRO A 546 1.81 35.79 -47.27
N LEU A 547 3.04 36.19 -47.55
CA LEU A 547 3.72 35.94 -48.83
C LEU A 547 4.65 34.72 -48.78
N ALA A 548 4.98 34.21 -47.59
CA ALA A 548 5.76 33.00 -47.36
C ALA A 548 4.96 31.97 -46.54
N HIS A 549 5.46 30.74 -46.45
CA HIS A 549 4.87 29.67 -45.63
C HIS A 549 5.81 29.28 -44.47
N GLY A 550 5.27 28.59 -43.46
CA GLY A 550 5.98 28.19 -42.26
C GLY A 550 5.69 29.09 -41.04
N SER A 551 6.53 29.02 -40.02
CA SER A 551 6.41 29.87 -38.82
C SER A 551 7.02 31.24 -39.11
N LEU A 552 6.17 32.26 -39.24
CA LEU A 552 6.58 33.60 -39.62
C LEU A 552 6.39 34.59 -38.47
N THR A 553 7.38 35.44 -38.24
CA THR A 553 7.27 36.53 -37.27
C THR A 553 6.66 37.75 -37.95
N PHE A 554 5.52 38.20 -37.45
CA PHE A 554 4.85 39.41 -37.92
C PHE A 554 5.72 40.64 -37.64
N PRO A 555 5.73 41.66 -38.54
CA PRO A 555 6.46 42.89 -38.28
C PRO A 555 6.05 43.52 -36.95
N GLU A 556 6.99 44.25 -36.33
CA GLU A 556 6.72 45.00 -35.12
C GLU A 556 5.55 45.97 -35.32
N ILE A 557 4.52 45.78 -34.51
CA ILE A 557 3.42 46.73 -34.33
C ILE A 557 3.70 47.49 -33.05
N SER A 558 3.60 48.82 -33.09
CA SER A 558 3.82 49.68 -31.94
C SER A 558 2.73 50.75 -31.84
N ILE A 559 2.37 51.12 -30.62
CA ILE A 559 1.53 52.28 -30.31
C ILE A 559 2.44 53.30 -29.65
N ASN A 560 2.66 54.43 -30.30
CA ASN A 560 3.55 55.49 -29.85
C ASN A 560 2.75 56.75 -29.48
N SER A 561 3.36 57.66 -28.72
CA SER A 561 2.77 58.97 -28.47
C SER A 561 2.85 59.85 -29.71
N ALA A 562 1.73 60.47 -30.10
CA ALA A 562 1.72 61.46 -31.18
C ALA A 562 2.49 62.73 -30.81
N GLN A 563 2.62 63.00 -29.50
CA GLN A 563 3.34 64.18 -28.97
C GLN A 563 4.85 63.93 -28.79
N ASN A 564 5.27 62.66 -28.72
CA ASN A 564 6.68 62.27 -28.62
C ASN A 564 6.89 60.89 -29.24
N PHE A 565 7.32 60.86 -30.51
CA PHE A 565 7.53 59.62 -31.27
C PHE A 565 8.56 58.66 -30.65
N ASN A 566 9.42 59.13 -29.77
CA ASN A 566 10.38 58.28 -29.05
C ASN A 566 9.75 57.57 -27.84
N HIS A 567 8.51 57.93 -27.48
CA HIS A 567 7.78 57.30 -26.38
C HIS A 567 6.81 56.25 -26.92
N CYS A 568 7.18 54.98 -26.74
CA CYS A 568 6.39 53.83 -27.11
C CYS A 568 5.53 53.39 -25.92
N TYR A 569 4.21 53.39 -26.10
CA TYR A 569 3.27 52.87 -25.10
C TYR A 569 3.24 51.35 -25.13
N TRP A 570 3.16 50.75 -26.32
CA TRP A 570 3.01 49.30 -26.48
C TRP A 570 3.68 48.82 -27.75
N LYS A 571 4.22 47.60 -27.75
CA LYS A 571 4.75 46.94 -28.94
C LYS A 571 4.55 45.42 -28.91
N ALA A 572 4.37 44.82 -30.08
CA ALA A 572 4.32 43.38 -30.25
C ALA A 572 4.90 42.92 -31.60
N SER A 573 5.43 41.70 -31.63
CA SER A 573 5.90 41.01 -32.84
C SER A 573 5.46 39.53 -32.77
N PRO A 574 4.15 39.26 -32.92
CA PRO A 574 3.63 37.91 -32.76
C PRO A 574 4.11 36.98 -33.87
N THR A 575 4.00 35.68 -33.64
CA THR A 575 4.32 34.65 -34.64
C THR A 575 3.02 34.01 -35.13
N ILE A 576 2.92 33.79 -36.45
CA ILE A 576 1.81 33.08 -37.09
C ILE A 576 2.36 31.87 -37.87
N PHE A 577 1.64 30.75 -37.82
CA PHE A 577 1.96 29.61 -38.68
C PHE A 577 1.16 29.66 -39.97
N ILE A 578 1.86 29.68 -41.12
CA ILE A 578 1.26 29.78 -42.44
C ILE A 578 1.37 28.47 -43.20
N SER A 579 0.23 27.90 -43.58
CA SER A 579 0.16 26.74 -44.49
C SER A 579 0.29 27.16 -45.95
N TYR A 580 0.77 26.25 -46.79
CA TYR A 580 0.71 26.38 -48.24
C TYR A 580 -0.75 26.55 -48.69
N PRO A 581 -1.05 27.29 -49.77
CA PRO A 581 -2.42 27.39 -50.26
C PRO A 581 -2.92 25.98 -50.59
N ALA A 582 -4.08 25.61 -50.06
CA ALA A 582 -4.75 24.40 -50.52
C ALA A 582 -5.02 24.57 -52.03
N ALA A 583 -4.58 23.63 -52.86
CA ALA A 583 -4.85 23.67 -54.29
C ALA A 583 -6.37 23.69 -54.51
N SER A 584 -6.91 24.85 -54.86
CA SER A 584 -8.29 25.04 -55.31
C SER A 584 -8.43 24.70 -56.78
#